data_AF-A0A139XAH8-F1
#
_entry.id   AF-A0A139XAH8-F1
#
_cell.length_a   1.000
_cell.length_b   1.000
_cell.length_c   1.000
_cell.angle_alpha   90.00
_cell.angle_beta   90.00
_cell.angle_gamma   90.00
#
_symmetry.space_group_name_H-M   'P 1'
#
loop_
_entity.id
_entity.type
_entity.pdbx_description
1 polymer ?
#
loop_
_entity_poly.entity_id
_entity_poly.type
_entity_poly.pdbx_seq_one_letter_code
_entity_poly.pdbx_strand_id
1 'polypeptide(L)'
;MADGQLNIRVDDKLKREFIEKARHNGTTATDVLVEYMRQYIALPHQKTEAEKIEELERKLAKVDELARVDEELAIRLSRVEQVLGEFAA
;
A
#
# COMPACT_ATOMS: atom_id res chain seq x y z
N MET A 1 -21.42 -1.43 -19.13
CA MET A 1 -20.37 -1.19 -20.16
C MET A 1 -20.36 -2.41 -21.07
N ALA A 2 -20.13 -2.26 -22.37
CA ALA A 2 -20.17 -3.39 -23.30
C ALA A 2 -18.87 -4.19 -23.20
N ASP A 3 -18.96 -5.48 -22.86
CA ASP A 3 -17.81 -6.38 -22.85
C ASP A 3 -17.38 -6.68 -24.29
N GLY A 4 -16.13 -6.36 -24.61
CA GLY A 4 -15.51 -6.66 -25.90
C GLY A 4 -14.67 -7.93 -25.83
N GLN A 5 -14.64 -8.71 -26.90
CA GLN A 5 -13.80 -9.90 -27.00
C GLN A 5 -12.51 -9.60 -27.78
N LEU A 6 -11.36 -9.92 -27.17
CA LEU A 6 -10.05 -9.81 -27.80
C LEU A 6 -9.49 -11.21 -28.08
N ASN A 7 -9.23 -11.52 -29.36
CA ASN A 7 -8.65 -12.79 -29.78
C ASN A 7 -7.15 -12.64 -30.02
N ILE A 8 -6.32 -13.35 -29.26
CA ILE A 8 -4.85 -13.27 -29.33
C ILE A 8 -4.28 -14.63 -29.71
N ARG A 9 -3.31 -14.64 -30.61
CA ARG A 9 -2.52 -15.83 -30.96
C ARG A 9 -1.21 -15.82 -30.16
N VAL A 10 -0.95 -16.92 -29.48
CA VAL A 10 0.29 -17.19 -28.73
C VAL A 10 0.72 -18.63 -29.01
N ASP A 11 1.97 -18.98 -28.72
CA ASP A 11 2.41 -20.37 -28.81
C ASP A 11 1.76 -21.25 -27.73
N ASP A 12 1.65 -22.54 -28.03
CA ASP A 12 0.96 -23.51 -27.15
C ASP A 12 1.67 -23.76 -25.82
N LYS A 13 2.98 -23.50 -25.75
CA LYS A 13 3.73 -23.64 -24.51
C LYS A 13 3.37 -22.49 -23.56
N LEU A 14 3.48 -21.25 -24.03
CA LEU A 14 3.12 -20.06 -23.27
C LEU A 14 1.66 -20.09 -22.81
N LYS A 15 0.73 -20.49 -23.69
CA LYS A 15 -0.69 -20.65 -23.35
C LYS A 15 -0.88 -21.57 -22.14
N ARG A 16 -0.21 -22.73 -22.13
CA ARG A 16 -0.34 -23.71 -21.05
C ARG A 16 0.23 -23.18 -19.74
N GLU A 17 1.46 -22.70 -19.76
CA GLU A 17 2.14 -22.16 -18.57
C GLU A 17 1.35 -20.99 -17.97
N PHE A 18 0.81 -20.11 -18.81
CA PHE A 18 0.04 -18.95 -18.37
C PHE A 18 -1.29 -19.37 -17.71
N ILE A 19 -2.02 -20.32 -18.30
CA ILE A 19 -3.28 -20.84 -17.73
C ILE A 19 -3.02 -21.58 -16.42
N GLU A 20 -1.97 -22.39 -16.34
CA GLU A 20 -1.62 -23.13 -15.13
C GLU A 20 -1.29 -22.17 -13.99
N LYS A 21 -0.50 -21.13 -14.25
CA LYS A 21 -0.15 -20.12 -13.26
C LYS A 21 -1.35 -19.33 -12.77
N ALA A 22 -2.27 -18.96 -13.68
CA ALA A 22 -3.51 -18.28 -13.30
C ALA A 22 -4.37 -19.16 -12.38
N ARG A 23 -4.52 -20.45 -12.71
CA ARG A 23 -5.26 -21.41 -11.88
C ARG A 23 -4.65 -21.60 -10.51
N HIS A 24 -3.33 -21.71 -10.41
CA HIS A 24 -2.63 -21.84 -9.13
C HIS A 24 -2.93 -20.66 -8.20
N ASN A 25 -3.11 -19.47 -8.77
CA ASN A 25 -3.40 -18.25 -8.01
C ASN A 25 -4.92 -18.01 -7.80
N GLY A 26 -5.77 -18.98 -8.13
CA GLY A 26 -7.22 -18.86 -7.96
C GLY A 26 -7.89 -17.82 -8.88
N THR A 27 -7.26 -17.49 -10.02
CA THR A 27 -7.73 -16.46 -10.96
C THR A 27 -7.87 -17.03 -12.38
N THR A 28 -8.44 -16.26 -13.30
CA THR A 28 -8.54 -16.65 -14.71
C THR A 28 -7.43 -16.02 -15.54
N ALA A 29 -7.05 -16.68 -16.63
CA ALA A 29 -6.07 -16.13 -17.58
C ALA A 29 -6.53 -14.76 -18.14
N THR A 30 -7.84 -14.58 -18.31
CA THR A 30 -8.43 -13.32 -18.74
C THR A 30 -8.21 -12.22 -17.71
N ASP A 31 -8.48 -12.48 -16.42
CA ASP A 31 -8.30 -11.48 -15.37
C ASP A 31 -6.83 -11.04 -15.25
N VAL A 32 -5.91 -12.00 -15.31
CA VAL A 32 -4.47 -11.73 -15.29
C VAL A 32 -4.06 -10.89 -16.49
N LEU A 33 -4.53 -11.24 -17.69
CA LEU A 33 -4.21 -10.49 -18.91
C LEU A 33 -4.80 -9.08 -18.88
N VAL A 34 -6.04 -8.92 -18.43
CA VAL A 34 -6.68 -7.61 -18.29
C VAL A 34 -5.95 -6.74 -17.28
N GLU A 35 -5.49 -7.31 -16.17
CA GLU A 35 -4.70 -6.59 -15.19
C GLU A 35 -3.36 -6.13 -15.77
N TYR A 36 -2.65 -7.00 -16.51
CA TYR A 36 -1.46 -6.60 -17.25
C TYR A 36 -1.76 -5.51 -18.28
N MET A 37 -2.87 -5.60 -19.01
CA MET A 37 -3.28 -4.55 -19.96
C MET A 37 -3.54 -3.23 -19.24
N ARG A 38 -4.19 -3.24 -18.06
CA ARG A 38 -4.41 -2.02 -17.27
C ARG A 38 -3.11 -1.40 -16.79
N GLN A 39 -2.17 -2.22 -16.31
CA GLN A 39 -0.84 -1.77 -15.90
C GLN A 39 -0.02 -1.24 -17.08
N TYR A 40 -0.10 -1.91 -18.23
CA TYR A 40 0.59 -1.51 -19.45
C TYR A 40 0.01 -0.21 -20.03
N ILE A 41 -1.32 -0.06 -20.01
CA ILE A 41 -2.03 1.11 -20.53
C ILE A 41 -1.94 2.28 -19.56
N ALA A 42 -1.50 2.09 -18.31
CA ALA A 42 -1.47 3.07 -17.23
C ALA A 42 -1.16 4.50 -17.72
N LEU A 43 -2.24 5.18 -18.09
CA LEU A 43 -2.42 6.61 -18.04
C LEU A 43 -1.94 7.06 -16.65
N PRO A 44 -1.28 8.22 -16.53
CA PRO A 44 -0.35 8.55 -15.45
C PRO A 44 -0.98 8.78 -14.05
N HIS A 45 -1.84 7.90 -13.54
CA HIS A 45 -2.57 8.09 -12.28
C HIS A 45 -2.57 6.88 -11.34
N GLN A 46 -1.78 5.83 -11.60
CA GLN A 46 -1.36 4.94 -10.52
C GLN A 46 0.01 5.40 -10.06
N LYS A 47 0.08 6.00 -8.87
CA LYS A 47 1.33 6.36 -8.21
C LYS A 47 2.30 5.19 -8.36
N THR A 48 3.43 5.47 -8.99
CA THR A 48 4.57 4.56 -9.14
C THR A 48 4.95 4.01 -7.76
N GLU A 49 5.63 2.86 -7.71
CA GLU A 49 6.13 2.32 -6.44
C GLU A 49 6.99 3.35 -5.68
N ALA A 50 7.76 4.18 -6.40
CA ALA A 50 8.51 5.29 -5.82
C ALA A 50 7.61 6.33 -5.13
N GLU A 51 6.51 6.74 -5.78
CA GLU A 51 5.55 7.69 -5.19
C GLU A 51 4.77 7.09 -4.01
N LYS A 52 4.56 5.77 -4.00
CA LYS A 52 3.99 5.06 -2.83
C LYS A 52 4.97 5.00 -1.68
N ILE A 53 6.25 4.72 -1.95
CA ILE A 53 7.32 4.72 -0.95
C ILE A 53 7.44 6.12 -0.33
N GLU A 54 7.45 7.17 -1.14
CA GLU A 54 7.53 8.55 -0.66
C GLU A 54 6.32 8.94 0.20
N GLU A 55 5.11 8.48 -0.14
CA GLU A 55 3.93 8.69 0.69
C GLU A 55 4.01 7.94 2.02
N LEU A 56 4.55 6.71 2.02
CA LEU A 56 4.75 5.92 3.23
C LEU A 56 5.81 6.55 4.14
N GLU A 57 6.91 7.06 3.58
CA GLU A 57 7.94 7.79 4.32
C GLU A 57 7.37 9.04 4.99
N ARG A 58 6.55 9.82 4.29
CA ARG A 58 5.88 10.99 4.88
C ARG A 58 4.90 10.62 6.01
N LYS A 59 4.18 9.49 5.87
CA LYS A 59 3.28 8.99 6.92
C LYS A 59 4.07 8.52 8.14
N LEU A 60 5.20 7.84 7.93
CA LEU A 60 6.09 7.39 9.00
C LEU A 60 6.68 8.57 9.78
N ALA A 61 7.15 9.60 9.09
CA ALA A 61 7.67 10.81 9.73
C ALA A 61 6.65 11.50 10.65
N LYS A 62 5.36 11.51 10.26
CA LYS A 62 4.28 12.03 11.10
C LYS A 62 4.00 11.18 12.34
N VAL A 63 4.15 9.85 12.23
CA VAL A 63 3.99 8.95 13.39
C VAL A 63 5.12 9.15 14.37
N ASP A 64 6.36 9.29 13.88
CA ASP A 64 7.52 9.57 14.74
C ASP A 64 7.42 10.93 15.45
N GLU A 65 6.87 11.94 14.76
CA GLU A 65 6.61 13.25 15.35
C GLU A 65 5.56 13.17 16.47
N LEU A 66 4.47 12.42 16.26
CA LEU A 66 3.45 12.19 17.28
C LEU A 66 3.98 11.43 18.48
N ALA A 67 4.84 10.42 18.27
CA ALA A 67 5.46 9.67 19.35
C ALA A 67 6.34 10.56 20.25
N ARG A 68 7.07 11.51 19.66
CA ARG A 68 7.87 12.49 20.42
C ARG A 68 7.02 13.45 21.24
N VAL A 69 5.90 13.90 20.68
CA VAL A 69 4.94 14.76 21.39
C VAL A 69 4.33 14.02 22.59
N ASP A 70 4.06 12.72 22.44
CA ASP A 70 3.53 11.87 23.51
C ASP A 70 4.54 11.68 24.66
N GLU A 71 5.82 11.45 24.34
CA GLU A 71 6.90 11.42 25.35
C GLU A 71 7.06 12.76 26.08
N GLU A 72 7.01 13.89 25.36
CA GLU A 72 7.12 15.22 25.99
C GLU A 72 5.94 15.53 26.90
N LEU A 73 4.73 15.14 26.51
CA LEU A 73 3.52 15.27 27.32
C LEU A 73 3.61 14.41 28.59
N ALA A 74 4.10 13.17 28.49
CA ALA A 74 4.28 12.30 29.65
C ALA A 74 5.28 12.89 30.67
N ILE A 75 6.40 13.44 30.20
CA ILE A 75 7.38 14.12 31.06
C ILE A 75 6.75 15.34 31.74
N ARG A 76 5.99 16.15 30.99
CA ARG A 76 5.30 17.33 31.53
C ARG A 76 4.26 16.96 32.57
N LEU A 77 3.48 15.92 32.33
CA LEU A 77 2.46 15.44 33.28
C LEU A 77 3.10 14.99 34.59
N SER A 78 4.16 14.18 34.51
CA SER A 78 4.91 13.72 35.69
C SER A 78 5.48 14.87 36.50
N ARG A 79 5.97 15.93 35.83
CA ARG A 79 6.46 17.14 36.51
C ARG A 79 5.34 17.92 37.20
N VAL A 80 4.17 18.02 36.59
CA VAL A 80 2.99 18.66 37.20
C VAL A 80 2.53 17.88 38.42
N GLU A 81 2.49 16.54 38.36
CA GLU A 81 2.13 15.69 39.50
C GLU A 81 3.10 15.84 40.68
N GLN A 82 4.42 15.91 40.42
CA GLN A 82 5.41 16.19 41.47
C GLN A 82 5.17 17.53 42.14
N VAL A 83 4.99 18.59 41.36
CA VAL A 83 4.77 19.94 41.90
C VAL A 83 3.46 20.02 42.69
N LEU A 84 2.38 19.41 42.20
CA LEU A 84 1.11 19.36 42.92
C LEU A 84 1.20 18.54 44.22
N GLY A 85 1.99 17.46 44.22
CA GLY A 85 2.28 16.68 45.43
C GLY A 85 3.08 17.46 46.48
N GLU A 86 4.03 18.30 46.06
CA GLU A 86 4.80 19.19 46.93
C GLU A 86 3.94 20.32 47.55
N PHE A 87 2.90 20.78 46.86
CA PHE A 87 1.97 21.78 47.41
C PHE A 87 0.89 21.20 48.34
N ALA A 88 0.69 19.88 48.33
CA ALA A 88 -0.32 19.19 49.14
C ALA A 88 0.25 18.58 50.45
N ALA A 89 1.56 18.65 50.66
CA ALA A 89 2.29 18.20 51.86
C ALA A 89 2.61 19.37 52.80
#